data_AF-S2VNE5-F1
#
_entry.id   AF-S2VNE5-F1
#
_cell.length_a   1.000
_cell.length_b   1.000
_cell.length_c   1.000
_cell.angle_alpha   90.00
_cell.angle_beta   90.00
_cell.angle_gamma   90.00
#
_symmetry.space_group_name_H-M   'P 1'
#
loop_
_entity.id
_entity.type
_entity.pdbx_description
1 polymer ?
#
loop_
_entity_poly.entity_id
_entity_poly.type
_entity_poly.pdbx_seq_one_letter_code
_entity_poly.pdbx_strand_id
1 'polypeptide(L)'
;MPKDYGKYIEPFFGGGALFFASRPQRAIIGDINPELINLYTAVKDDVGSVIDALKIHHNDESYFYTVRAQNWEELSPAVAAARTIFLNRTCFNGLYRVNRSGQFNVPYGRYKNPKIVDEHNLYEVSSALQGAEIIQGTYEDILQANAEPGDFVFLDPPYLPTGKYSDFKRYTKEQFYEEDHLQLAQEIKRLHELGCFVILTNSNHPLVHELFDGFHIDIVQTKRSISAKASSRYGEDVIVTIPPKRKVNLEACREPLDKQTLAFPSTRYMGSKKKLLSDIWAVAEQFDYENVVDLFSGSGVVSYMFKAKGKSVLANDYMAFSANSAKALIENSGVILPLDKACRLVETDFKTDGFVSETFHELYYSDEDNAFIDSMRAGIKTIKNPYERSIAMAALIRACLKKRPRGIFTYVGMRYDDGRKDLQMSFQEHFLRAVQEINNAIFDNGKQSLSRRGDAMTVRAVPNSLTYIDPPYYSLRSDNEYVRRYHFVEGLARDWKGVEIQESTQTKKFKSYPTPFASRKGAYDAFDRLFHQHRNSVLLVSYSSNSLPTLDEMVEIMSKHKRNVEVLPINYKYSFGNQHARVGNNRNSVQEYLFVGY
;
A
#
# COMPACT_ATOMS: atom_id res chain seq x y z
N MET A 1 10.96 18.35 9.23
CA MET A 1 11.97 17.69 8.37
C MET A 1 11.94 16.19 8.61
N PRO A 2 11.99 15.33 7.58
CA PRO A 2 12.11 13.88 7.75
C PRO A 2 13.42 13.50 8.46
N LYS A 3 13.44 12.36 9.16
CA LYS A 3 14.65 11.88 9.85
C LYS A 3 15.72 11.39 8.88
N ASP A 4 15.28 10.74 7.79
CA ASP A 4 16.13 10.18 6.75
C ASP A 4 15.63 10.71 5.38
N TYR A 5 16.56 11.16 4.54
CA TYR A 5 16.31 11.64 3.18
C TYR A 5 17.57 11.52 2.33
N GLY A 6 17.40 11.58 1.01
CA GLY A 6 18.48 11.62 0.03
C GLY A 6 19.20 12.98 0.04
N LYS A 7 18.95 13.79 -0.98
CA LYS A 7 19.46 15.17 -1.08
C LYS A 7 18.49 16.14 -0.39
N TYR A 8 19.04 17.24 0.12
CA TYR A 8 18.28 18.43 0.49
C TYR A 8 18.18 19.35 -0.73
N ILE A 9 16.99 19.80 -1.10
CA ILE A 9 16.79 20.71 -2.24
C ILE A 9 16.02 21.94 -1.79
N GLU A 10 16.58 23.14 -2.00
CA GLU A 10 15.96 24.43 -1.67
C GLU A 10 16.13 25.41 -2.85
N PRO A 11 15.17 25.45 -3.79
CA PRO A 11 15.25 26.27 -5.00
C PRO A 11 14.78 27.72 -4.81
N PHE A 12 14.37 28.08 -3.59
CA PHE A 12 14.06 29.43 -3.16
C PHE A 12 15.00 29.81 -2.01
N PHE A 13 16.31 29.78 -2.28
CA PHE A 13 17.30 29.76 -1.21
C PHE A 13 17.29 31.01 -0.33
N GLY A 14 17.18 32.20 -0.93
CA GLY A 14 17.15 33.46 -0.18
C GLY A 14 18.25 33.56 0.89
N GLY A 15 17.86 33.55 2.17
CA GLY A 15 18.78 33.60 3.32
C GLY A 15 19.34 32.25 3.80
N GLY A 16 18.84 31.12 3.28
CA GLY A 16 19.32 29.77 3.59
C GLY A 16 19.13 29.31 5.04
N ALA A 17 18.15 29.89 5.77
CA ALA A 17 18.04 29.68 7.22
C ALA A 17 17.86 28.20 7.61
N LEU A 18 17.02 27.45 6.87
CA LEU A 18 16.82 26.03 7.14
C LEU A 18 18.05 25.20 6.76
N PHE A 19 18.68 25.51 5.62
CA PHE A 19 19.93 24.88 5.19
C PHE A 19 21.03 25.03 6.24
N PHE A 20 21.31 26.24 6.72
CA PHE A 20 22.38 26.47 7.71
C PHE A 20 22.07 25.86 9.08
N ALA A 21 20.78 25.78 9.47
CA ALA A 21 20.36 25.14 10.70
C ALA A 21 20.48 23.60 10.63
N SER A 22 20.22 23.01 9.47
CA SER A 22 20.22 21.55 9.26
C SER A 22 21.57 20.98 8.82
N ARG A 23 22.44 21.80 8.19
CA ARG A 23 23.76 21.43 7.65
C ARG A 23 23.74 20.09 6.89
N PRO A 24 22.92 19.96 5.82
CA PRO A 24 22.79 18.72 5.08
C PRO A 24 24.13 18.31 4.42
N GLN A 25 24.40 17.00 4.37
CA GLN A 25 25.65 16.48 3.77
C GLN A 25 25.68 16.63 2.25
N ARG A 26 24.52 16.51 1.60
CA ARG A 26 24.33 16.66 0.15
C ARG A 26 23.15 17.58 -0.09
N ALA A 27 23.40 18.70 -0.75
CA ALA A 27 22.37 19.67 -1.01
C ALA A 27 22.45 20.27 -2.41
N ILE A 28 21.30 20.70 -2.90
CA ILE A 28 21.15 21.54 -4.09
C ILE A 28 20.41 22.77 -3.63
N ILE A 29 21.07 23.91 -3.69
CA ILE A 29 20.49 25.20 -3.33
C ILE A 29 20.47 26.07 -4.58
N GLY A 30 19.40 26.84 -4.74
CA GLY A 30 19.30 27.72 -5.88
C GLY A 30 18.30 28.84 -5.68
N ASP A 31 18.41 29.82 -6.56
CA ASP A 31 17.60 31.03 -6.55
C ASP A 31 17.65 31.65 -7.94
N ILE A 32 16.59 32.38 -8.29
CA ILE A 32 16.51 33.09 -9.55
C ILE A 32 17.42 34.33 -9.58
N ASN A 33 17.81 34.86 -8.41
CA ASN A 33 18.62 36.05 -8.29
C ASN A 33 20.13 35.76 -8.52
N PRO A 34 20.71 36.21 -9.66
CA PRO A 34 22.11 35.91 -9.99
C PRO A 34 23.12 36.58 -9.04
N GLU A 35 22.81 37.75 -8.47
CA GLU A 35 23.70 38.43 -7.52
C GLU A 35 23.79 37.65 -6.20
N LEU A 36 22.70 37.01 -5.78
CA LEU A 36 22.64 36.13 -4.60
C LEU A 36 23.42 34.84 -4.82
N ILE A 37 23.29 34.23 -6.00
CA ILE A 37 24.04 33.03 -6.36
C ILE A 37 25.54 33.34 -6.42
N ASN A 38 25.94 34.46 -7.03
CA ASN A 38 27.32 34.91 -6.99
C ASN A 38 27.83 35.08 -5.55
N LEU A 39 27.04 35.68 -4.66
CA LEU A 39 27.41 35.84 -3.24
C LEU A 39 27.75 34.50 -2.58
N TYR A 40 26.84 33.52 -2.63
CA TYR A 40 27.09 32.23 -1.97
C TYR A 40 28.20 31.43 -2.65
N THR A 41 28.29 31.46 -3.98
CA THR A 41 29.38 30.80 -4.72
C THR A 41 30.74 31.40 -4.38
N ALA A 42 30.87 32.73 -4.35
CA ALA A 42 32.12 33.38 -3.98
C ALA A 42 32.54 33.07 -2.53
N VAL A 43 31.58 33.03 -1.59
CA VAL A 43 31.85 32.64 -0.20
C VAL A 43 32.22 31.15 -0.10
N LYS A 44 31.62 30.29 -0.92
CA LYS A 44 31.96 28.86 -0.97
C LYS A 44 33.39 28.64 -1.52
N ASP A 45 33.73 29.31 -2.62
CA ASP A 45 34.94 29.01 -3.39
C ASP A 45 36.18 29.73 -2.85
N ASP A 46 36.06 31.00 -2.45
CA ASP A 46 37.19 31.80 -1.90
C ASP A 46 36.69 32.86 -0.91
N VAL A 47 36.30 32.40 0.28
CA VAL A 47 35.88 33.27 1.39
C VAL A 47 36.96 34.26 1.82
N GLY A 48 38.25 33.93 1.65
CA GLY A 48 39.37 34.81 2.01
C GLY A 48 39.35 36.10 1.20
N SER A 49 39.26 35.97 -0.13
CA SER A 49 39.13 37.13 -1.02
C SER A 49 37.88 37.95 -0.74
N VAL A 50 36.75 37.32 -0.38
CA VAL A 50 35.53 38.04 0.02
C VAL A 50 35.76 38.84 1.30
N ILE A 51 36.39 38.26 2.32
CA ILE A 51 36.70 38.95 3.58
C ILE A 51 37.62 40.15 3.33
N ASP A 52 38.67 39.98 2.53
CA ASP A 52 39.60 41.07 2.23
C ASP A 52 38.93 42.20 1.45
N ALA A 53 38.07 41.86 0.48
CA ALA A 53 37.23 42.83 -0.22
C ALA A 53 36.16 43.47 0.68
N LEU A 54 35.78 42.85 1.79
CA LEU A 54 34.80 43.40 2.73
C LEU A 54 35.44 44.40 3.70
N LYS A 55 36.73 44.20 4.05
CA LYS A 55 37.51 45.05 4.98
C LYS A 55 37.73 46.48 4.49
N ILE A 56 37.62 46.74 3.17
CA ILE A 56 37.76 48.10 2.62
C ILE A 56 36.53 48.98 2.87
N HIS A 57 35.38 48.37 3.17
CA HIS A 57 34.13 49.10 3.32
C HIS A 57 34.02 49.73 4.72
N HIS A 58 33.48 50.95 4.77
CA HIS A 58 33.22 51.69 6.00
C HIS A 58 31.80 52.25 6.01
N ASN A 59 31.24 52.44 7.20
CA ASN A 59 29.86 52.84 7.37
C ASN A 59 29.69 54.38 7.25
N ASP A 60 29.61 54.88 6.03
CA ASP A 60 29.33 56.28 5.71
C ASP A 60 28.19 56.40 4.67
N GLU A 61 27.31 57.40 4.82
CA GLU A 61 26.13 57.56 3.96
C GLU A 61 26.52 57.90 2.51
N SER A 62 27.53 58.75 2.30
CA SER A 62 27.99 59.10 0.95
C SER A 62 28.67 57.92 0.26
N TYR A 63 29.52 57.21 1.01
CA TYR A 63 30.18 55.99 0.54
C TYR A 63 29.18 54.87 0.20
N PHE A 64 28.15 54.68 1.03
CA PHE A 64 27.08 53.71 0.75
C PHE A 64 26.45 53.95 -0.63
N TYR A 65 26.13 55.19 -0.96
CA TYR A 65 25.53 55.51 -2.26
C TYR A 65 26.48 55.33 -3.44
N THR A 66 27.79 55.55 -3.24
CA THR A 66 28.82 55.22 -4.24
C THR A 66 28.88 53.72 -4.51
N VAL A 67 28.95 52.90 -3.46
CA VAL A 67 28.98 51.43 -3.59
C VAL A 67 27.68 50.90 -4.19
N ARG A 68 26.53 51.46 -3.79
CA ARG A 68 25.21 51.10 -4.32
C ARG A 68 25.09 51.37 -5.82
N ALA A 69 25.72 52.44 -6.32
CA ALA A 69 25.68 52.81 -7.73
C ALA A 69 26.52 51.90 -8.64
N GLN A 70 27.44 51.10 -8.08
CA GLN A 70 28.24 50.15 -8.84
C GLN A 70 27.35 49.06 -9.45
N ASN A 71 27.67 48.68 -10.69
CA ASN A 71 27.11 47.50 -11.33
C ASN A 71 27.88 46.25 -10.86
N TRP A 72 27.20 45.28 -10.25
CA TRP A 72 27.87 44.10 -9.70
C TRP A 72 28.41 43.17 -10.80
N GLU A 73 27.81 43.17 -11.99
CA GLU A 73 28.24 42.37 -13.14
C GLU A 73 29.62 42.80 -13.68
N GLU A 74 30.06 44.02 -13.35
CA GLU A 74 31.36 44.56 -13.76
C GLU A 74 32.45 44.33 -12.70
N LEU A 75 32.10 43.74 -11.55
CA LEU A 75 33.02 43.46 -10.45
C LEU A 75 33.50 42.00 -10.50
N SER A 76 34.66 41.73 -9.91
CA SER A 76 35.06 40.34 -9.69
C SER A 76 34.09 39.66 -8.70
N PRO A 77 33.89 38.33 -8.77
CA PRO A 77 32.94 37.61 -7.92
C PRO A 77 33.03 37.93 -6.43
N ALA A 78 34.26 37.95 -5.89
CA ALA A 78 34.52 38.25 -4.49
C ALA A 78 34.19 39.70 -4.10
N VAL A 79 34.45 40.67 -4.99
CA VAL A 79 34.12 42.09 -4.77
C VAL A 79 32.62 42.32 -4.88
N ALA A 80 31.93 41.67 -5.84
CA ALA A 80 30.47 41.70 -5.94
C ALA A 80 29.79 41.09 -4.69
N ALA A 81 30.31 39.97 -4.19
CA ALA A 81 29.85 39.34 -2.95
C ALA A 81 30.04 40.27 -1.73
N ALA A 82 31.23 40.84 -1.58
CA ALA A 82 31.53 41.80 -0.51
C ALA A 82 30.62 43.04 -0.57
N ARG A 83 30.40 43.59 -1.77
CA ARG A 83 29.44 44.67 -2.02
C ARG A 83 28.04 44.30 -1.54
N THR A 84 27.56 43.10 -1.88
CA THR A 84 26.22 42.62 -1.50
C THR A 84 26.06 42.53 0.02
N ILE A 85 27.05 41.95 0.71
CA ILE A 85 27.08 41.85 2.18
C ILE A 85 27.08 43.25 2.80
N PHE A 86 27.96 44.15 2.33
CA PHE A 86 28.04 45.52 2.82
C PHE A 86 26.72 46.25 2.67
N LEU A 87 26.11 46.22 1.49
CA LEU A 87 24.83 46.88 1.24
C LEU A 87 23.73 46.31 2.13
N ASN A 88 23.64 44.97 2.28
CA ASN A 88 22.66 44.35 3.15
C ASN A 88 22.84 44.75 4.64
N ARG A 89 24.08 44.77 5.13
CA ARG A 89 24.36 45.12 6.53
C ARG A 89 24.17 46.60 6.86
N THR A 90 24.17 47.47 5.85
CA THR A 90 24.12 48.93 6.03
C THR A 90 22.83 49.57 5.51
N CYS A 91 22.01 48.88 4.72
CA CYS A 91 20.74 49.38 4.19
C CYS A 91 19.59 49.31 5.20
N PHE A 92 18.52 50.06 4.91
CA PHE A 92 17.31 50.06 5.74
C PHE A 92 16.73 48.65 5.92
N ASN A 93 16.64 48.20 7.17
CA ASN A 93 16.13 46.91 7.62
C ASN A 93 16.79 45.66 7.00
N GLY A 94 17.99 45.77 6.42
CA GLY A 94 18.64 44.62 5.77
C GLY A 94 17.85 44.07 4.59
N LEU A 95 17.03 44.91 3.96
CA LEU A 95 16.21 44.52 2.82
C LEU A 95 17.08 44.35 1.58
N TYR A 96 16.80 43.31 0.80
CA TYR A 96 17.27 43.22 -0.58
C TYR A 96 16.13 43.61 -1.52
N ARG A 97 16.35 44.63 -2.37
CA ARG A 97 15.32 45.13 -3.27
C ARG A 97 15.93 45.81 -4.49
N VAL A 98 15.42 45.45 -5.66
CA VAL A 98 15.85 45.99 -6.95
C VAL A 98 14.77 46.80 -7.65
N ASN A 99 15.16 47.70 -8.54
CA ASN A 99 14.25 48.39 -9.45
C ASN A 99 13.92 47.51 -10.68
N ARG A 100 13.08 48.00 -11.61
CA ARG A 100 12.73 47.29 -12.86
C ARG A 100 13.94 46.99 -13.76
N SER A 101 15.02 47.76 -13.60
CA SER A 101 16.29 47.58 -14.31
C SER A 101 17.23 46.60 -13.58
N GLY A 102 16.78 45.95 -12.49
CA GLY A 102 17.59 44.99 -11.72
C GLY A 102 18.58 45.62 -10.73
N GLN A 103 18.59 46.95 -10.58
CA GLN A 103 19.57 47.63 -9.72
C GLN A 103 19.06 47.74 -8.28
N PHE A 104 19.93 47.43 -7.31
CA PHE A 104 19.65 47.59 -5.88
C PHE A 104 19.25 49.04 -5.52
N ASN A 105 18.11 49.22 -4.84
CA ASN A 105 17.52 50.55 -4.62
C ASN A 105 17.12 50.84 -3.17
N VAL A 106 17.58 50.06 -2.20
CA VAL A 106 17.27 50.28 -0.77
C VAL A 106 18.09 51.49 -0.25
N PRO A 107 17.49 52.40 0.53
CA PRO A 107 18.21 53.53 1.12
C PRO A 107 19.13 53.09 2.27
N TYR A 108 20.03 53.99 2.66
CA TYR A 108 20.94 53.80 3.80
C TYR A 108 20.15 53.64 5.12
N GLY A 109 20.59 52.70 5.96
CA GLY A 109 19.87 52.28 7.17
C GLY A 109 20.23 53.04 8.46
N ARG A 110 21.29 53.86 8.43
CA ARG A 110 21.73 54.71 9.57
C ARG A 110 22.04 53.94 10.87
N TYR A 111 22.55 52.71 10.76
CA TYR A 111 23.03 51.95 11.92
C TYR A 111 24.32 52.58 12.47
N LYS A 112 24.47 52.62 13.80
CA LYS A 112 25.67 53.20 14.45
C LYS A 112 26.93 52.36 14.25
N ASN A 113 26.82 51.04 14.40
CA ASN A 113 27.94 50.12 14.25
C ASN A 113 27.46 48.79 13.63
N PRO A 114 27.13 48.76 12.33
CA PRO A 114 26.73 47.54 11.66
C PRO A 114 27.93 46.58 11.61
N LYS A 115 27.68 45.29 11.90
CA LYS A 115 28.69 44.23 11.77
C LYS A 115 28.89 43.94 10.28
N ILE A 116 29.73 44.75 9.63
CA ILE A 116 30.04 44.64 8.20
C ILE A 116 30.89 43.40 7.95
N VAL A 117 31.98 43.25 8.70
CA VAL A 117 32.87 42.07 8.62
C VAL A 117 32.60 41.13 9.79
N ASP A 118 32.23 39.90 9.47
CA ASP A 118 32.04 38.81 10.44
C ASP A 118 32.82 37.58 9.97
N GLU A 119 34.15 37.62 10.12
CA GLU A 119 35.06 36.61 9.54
C GLU A 119 34.71 35.19 10.00
N HIS A 120 34.48 35.01 11.30
CA HIS A 120 34.13 33.70 11.85
C HIS A 120 32.84 33.14 11.22
N ASN A 121 31.79 33.96 11.11
CA ASN A 121 30.55 33.53 10.46
C ASN A 121 30.74 33.23 8.98
N LEU A 122 31.56 34.01 8.26
CA LEU A 122 31.83 33.78 6.83
C LEU A 122 32.57 32.46 6.61
N TYR A 123 33.56 32.12 7.44
CA TYR A 123 34.21 30.81 7.39
C TYR A 123 33.25 29.67 7.72
N GLU A 124 32.36 29.83 8.70
CA GLU A 124 31.33 28.83 9.02
C GLU A 124 30.34 28.63 7.86
N VAL A 125 29.90 29.72 7.22
CA VAL A 125 29.05 29.67 6.03
C VAL A 125 29.76 28.96 4.89
N SER A 126 31.01 29.34 4.60
CA SER A 126 31.84 28.70 3.57
C SER A 126 31.99 27.20 3.81
N SER A 127 32.23 26.79 5.06
CA SER A 127 32.32 25.38 5.45
C SER A 127 31.00 24.64 5.26
N ALA A 128 29.86 25.27 5.58
CA ALA A 128 28.54 24.64 5.42
C ALA A 128 28.18 24.47 3.93
N LEU A 129 28.61 25.37 3.06
CA LEU A 129 28.32 25.35 1.62
C LEU A 129 29.16 24.33 0.83
N GLN A 130 30.22 23.74 1.40
CA GLN A 130 31.09 22.81 0.68
C GLN A 130 30.35 21.56 0.15
N GLY A 131 29.32 21.10 0.87
CA GLY A 131 28.48 19.95 0.46
C GLY A 131 27.30 20.31 -0.45
N ALA A 132 27.17 21.58 -0.84
CA ALA A 132 26.05 22.09 -1.62
C ALA A 132 26.45 22.40 -3.07
N GLU A 133 25.64 21.95 -4.03
CA GLU A 133 25.64 22.47 -5.38
C GLU A 133 24.79 23.75 -5.44
N ILE A 134 25.35 24.81 -6.02
CA ILE A 134 24.71 26.14 -6.05
C ILE A 134 24.33 26.44 -7.49
N ILE A 135 23.03 26.55 -7.77
CA ILE A 135 22.48 26.68 -9.12
C ILE A 135 21.70 27.98 -9.24
N GLN A 136 22.01 28.75 -10.29
CA GLN A 136 21.14 29.86 -10.72
C GLN A 136 20.09 29.32 -11.69
N GLY A 137 18.82 29.52 -11.38
CA GLY A 137 17.72 29.06 -12.23
C GLY A 137 16.36 29.32 -11.61
N THR A 138 15.30 29.05 -12.36
CA THR A 138 13.95 29.02 -11.77
C THR A 138 13.79 27.77 -10.90
N TYR A 139 12.78 27.78 -10.02
CA TYR A 139 12.55 26.63 -9.17
C TYR A 139 12.13 25.40 -9.97
N GLU A 140 11.40 25.58 -11.08
CA GLU A 140 10.99 24.50 -11.96
C GLU A 140 12.20 23.80 -12.58
N ASP A 141 13.12 24.56 -13.17
CA ASP A 141 14.30 24.01 -13.84
C ASP A 141 15.18 23.23 -12.84
N ILE A 142 15.39 23.80 -11.64
CA ILE A 142 16.18 23.15 -10.59
C ILE A 142 15.51 21.85 -10.14
N LEU A 143 14.20 21.85 -9.87
CA LEU A 143 13.48 20.67 -9.39
C LEU A 143 13.34 19.59 -10.46
N GLN A 144 13.11 19.96 -11.71
CA GLN A 144 12.97 19.01 -12.82
C GLN A 144 14.29 18.32 -13.15
N ALA A 145 15.41 19.06 -13.12
CA ALA A 145 16.71 18.50 -13.44
C ALA A 145 17.28 17.61 -12.33
N ASN A 146 16.92 17.86 -11.07
CA ASN A 146 17.69 17.33 -9.94
C ASN A 146 16.93 16.49 -8.91
N ALA A 147 15.60 16.62 -8.81
CA ALA A 147 14.84 15.91 -7.78
C ALA A 147 14.72 14.41 -8.10
N GLU A 148 15.03 13.57 -7.11
CA GLU A 148 14.96 12.11 -7.20
C GLU A 148 14.08 11.51 -6.07
N PRO A 149 13.55 10.29 -6.24
CA PRO A 149 12.81 9.62 -5.18
C PRO A 149 13.61 9.54 -3.87
N GLY A 150 12.98 9.90 -2.75
CA GLY A 150 13.60 9.91 -1.42
C GLY A 150 14.27 11.23 -1.02
N ASP A 151 14.34 12.22 -1.90
CA ASP A 151 14.87 13.55 -1.58
C ASP A 151 13.92 14.35 -0.66
N PHE A 152 14.50 15.30 0.09
CA PHE A 152 13.75 16.29 0.87
C PHE A 152 13.83 17.64 0.17
N VAL A 153 12.66 18.17 -0.20
CA VAL A 153 12.51 19.47 -0.87
C VAL A 153 11.87 20.48 0.08
N PHE A 154 12.54 21.60 0.30
CA PHE A 154 12.02 22.73 1.06
C PHE A 154 11.70 23.89 0.11
N LEU A 155 10.46 24.37 0.17
CA LEU A 155 9.94 25.41 -0.70
C LEU A 155 9.46 26.59 0.15
N ASP A 156 10.12 27.73 0.01
CA ASP A 156 9.75 29.00 0.63
C ASP A 156 9.57 30.08 -0.45
N PRO A 157 8.56 29.95 -1.32
CA PRO A 157 8.31 30.92 -2.38
C PRO A 157 7.91 32.28 -1.80
N PRO A 158 7.90 33.35 -2.61
CA PRO A 158 7.25 34.59 -2.21
C PRO A 158 5.78 34.35 -1.80
N TYR A 159 5.35 34.91 -0.66
CA TYR A 159 4.03 34.59 -0.07
C TYR A 159 2.86 35.28 -0.74
N LEU A 160 1.72 34.58 -0.77
CA LEU A 160 0.44 35.17 -1.16
C LEU A 160 0.04 36.32 -0.20
N PRO A 161 -0.49 37.44 -0.72
CA PRO A 161 -0.91 38.56 0.12
C PRO A 161 -2.26 38.29 0.81
N THR A 162 -2.37 38.52 2.14
CA THR A 162 -3.52 38.10 2.96
C THR A 162 -4.61 39.16 3.24
N GLY A 163 -4.72 40.25 2.45
CA GLY A 163 -5.67 41.35 2.70
C GLY A 163 -6.55 41.76 1.51
N LYS A 164 -7.82 42.11 1.75
CA LYS A 164 -8.76 42.67 0.73
C LYS A 164 -8.31 43.97 0.05
N TYR A 165 -7.26 44.61 0.58
CA TYR A 165 -6.61 45.81 0.02
C TYR A 165 -5.08 45.69 0.04
N SER A 166 -4.51 44.48 0.17
CA SER A 166 -3.05 44.29 0.12
C SER A 166 -2.56 44.29 -1.33
N ASP A 167 -2.89 45.36 -2.03
CA ASP A 167 -2.34 45.74 -3.33
C ASP A 167 -0.99 46.42 -3.10
N PHE A 168 -0.12 45.80 -2.28
CA PHE A 168 1.26 46.24 -2.09
C PHE A 168 2.09 45.78 -3.29
N LYS A 169 1.83 46.43 -4.43
CA LYS A 169 2.50 46.28 -5.73
C LYS A 169 3.99 46.63 -5.67
N ARG A 170 4.84 45.83 -5.03
CA ARG A 170 6.24 46.23 -4.80
C ARG A 170 7.26 45.07 -4.76
N TYR A 171 7.89 44.87 -5.94
CA TYR A 171 9.33 44.58 -6.22
C TYR A 171 9.86 43.14 -6.34
N THR A 172 9.91 42.66 -7.60
CA THR A 172 11.05 42.00 -8.30
C THR A 172 10.77 42.12 -9.82
N LYS A 173 11.77 41.90 -10.68
CA LYS A 173 11.61 42.03 -12.16
C LYS A 173 10.60 41.03 -12.74
N GLU A 174 10.42 39.91 -12.03
CA GLU A 174 9.41 38.87 -12.21
C GLU A 174 8.68 38.74 -10.86
N GLN A 175 7.36 38.93 -10.85
CA GLN A 175 6.53 38.78 -9.64
C GLN A 175 6.01 37.34 -9.61
N PHE A 176 5.99 36.73 -8.43
CA PHE A 176 5.36 35.43 -8.19
C PHE A 176 3.87 35.68 -7.93
N TYR A 177 3.04 35.44 -8.94
CA TYR A 177 1.61 35.68 -8.93
C TYR A 177 0.83 34.43 -8.51
N GLU A 178 -0.50 34.58 -8.45
CA GLU A 178 -1.41 33.48 -8.14
C GLU A 178 -1.23 32.30 -9.11
N GLU A 179 -1.04 32.58 -10.40
CA GLU A 179 -0.77 31.56 -11.43
C GLU A 179 0.54 30.79 -11.17
N ASP A 180 1.56 31.45 -10.63
CA ASP A 180 2.83 30.79 -10.29
C ASP A 180 2.66 29.87 -9.07
N HIS A 181 1.80 30.23 -8.11
CA HIS A 181 1.41 29.32 -7.03
C HIS A 181 0.63 28.10 -7.52
N LEU A 182 -0.20 28.25 -8.56
CA LEU A 182 -0.87 27.12 -9.21
C LEU A 182 0.14 26.19 -9.89
N GLN A 183 1.14 26.75 -10.59
CA GLN A 183 2.22 25.97 -11.21
C GLN A 183 3.09 25.27 -10.17
N LEU A 184 3.46 25.96 -9.10
CA LEU A 184 4.19 25.39 -7.97
C LEU A 184 3.41 24.23 -7.33
N ALA A 185 2.10 24.35 -7.18
CA ALA A 185 1.27 23.26 -6.65
C ALA A 185 1.27 22.03 -7.58
N GLN A 186 1.27 22.22 -8.91
CA GLN A 186 1.42 21.12 -9.87
C GLN A 186 2.79 20.45 -9.75
N GLU A 187 3.85 21.23 -9.58
CA GLU A 187 5.19 20.71 -9.40
C GLU A 187 5.36 19.96 -8.07
N ILE A 188 4.78 20.47 -6.97
CA ILE A 188 4.72 19.76 -5.68
C ILE A 188 3.99 18.41 -5.83
N LYS A 189 2.89 18.36 -6.59
CA LYS A 189 2.19 17.11 -6.88
C LYS A 189 3.07 16.13 -7.66
N ARG A 190 3.84 16.60 -8.65
CA ARG A 190 4.83 15.79 -9.38
C ARG A 190 5.88 15.21 -8.41
N LEU A 191 6.44 16.03 -7.53
CA LEU A 191 7.42 15.62 -6.52
C LEU A 191 6.85 14.58 -5.53
N HIS A 192 5.61 14.76 -5.08
CA HIS A 192 4.90 13.79 -4.26
C HIS A 192 4.80 12.42 -4.95
N GLU A 193 4.36 12.40 -6.22
CA GLU A 193 4.23 11.18 -7.05
C GLU A 193 5.59 10.54 -7.40
N LEU A 194 6.64 11.34 -7.51
CA LEU A 194 8.01 10.89 -7.69
C LEU A 194 8.53 10.17 -6.43
N GLY A 195 8.04 10.54 -5.25
CA GLY A 195 8.45 9.99 -3.97
C GLY A 195 9.39 10.89 -3.18
N CYS A 196 9.33 12.21 -3.41
CA CYS A 196 10.03 13.20 -2.58
C CYS A 196 9.20 13.55 -1.33
N PHE A 197 9.87 13.91 -0.24
CA PHE A 197 9.24 14.57 0.90
C PHE A 197 9.30 16.08 0.67
N VAL A 198 8.17 16.79 0.72
CA VAL A 198 8.13 18.23 0.47
C VAL A 198 7.59 18.96 1.70
N ILE A 199 8.24 20.06 2.07
CA ILE A 199 7.69 21.06 3.00
C ILE A 199 7.56 22.37 2.25
N LEU A 200 6.36 22.96 2.30
CA LEU A 200 6.06 24.29 1.77
C LEU A 200 5.74 25.23 2.92
N THR A 201 6.33 26.42 2.91
CA THR A 201 5.95 27.55 3.76
C THR A 201 5.24 28.61 2.93
N ASN A 202 4.14 29.16 3.45
CA ASN A 202 3.40 30.23 2.78
C ASN A 202 2.58 31.05 3.80
N SER A 203 1.88 32.08 3.35
CA SER A 203 0.91 32.79 4.18
C SER A 203 -0.35 31.94 4.41
N ASN A 204 -1.07 32.21 5.51
CA ASN A 204 -2.38 31.60 5.76
C ASN A 204 -3.47 32.17 4.83
N HIS A 205 -3.40 31.81 3.54
CA HIS A 205 -4.30 32.26 2.49
C HIS A 205 -5.27 31.13 2.06
N PRO A 206 -6.56 31.41 1.80
CA PRO A 206 -7.54 30.38 1.42
C PRO A 206 -7.11 29.49 0.24
N LEU A 207 -6.47 30.07 -0.77
CA LEU A 207 -5.96 29.33 -1.93
C LEU A 207 -4.94 28.24 -1.53
N VAL A 208 -4.12 28.44 -0.50
CA VAL A 208 -3.16 27.42 -0.04
C VAL A 208 -3.91 26.21 0.53
N HIS A 209 -4.99 26.45 1.28
CA HIS A 209 -5.83 25.37 1.80
C HIS A 209 -6.58 24.62 0.69
N GLU A 210 -6.98 25.33 -0.37
CA GLU A 210 -7.59 24.71 -1.56
C GLU A 210 -6.60 23.87 -2.35
N LEU A 211 -5.40 24.41 -2.65
CA LEU A 211 -4.40 23.73 -3.48
C LEU A 211 -3.81 22.48 -2.83
N PHE A 212 -3.70 22.49 -1.51
CA PHE A 212 -3.10 21.40 -0.74
C PHE A 212 -4.13 20.67 0.13
N ASP A 213 -5.40 20.69 -0.27
CA ASP A 213 -6.45 19.88 0.33
C ASP A 213 -6.04 18.39 0.29
N GLY A 214 -6.13 17.72 1.44
CA GLY A 214 -5.67 16.34 1.63
C GLY A 214 -4.25 16.18 2.20
N PHE A 215 -3.45 17.23 2.28
CA PHE A 215 -2.16 17.23 3.01
C PHE A 215 -2.28 17.83 4.41
N HIS A 216 -1.28 17.59 5.25
CA HIS A 216 -1.26 18.14 6.61
C HIS A 216 -0.80 19.59 6.59
N ILE A 217 -1.60 20.50 7.16
CA ILE A 217 -1.32 21.93 7.22
C ILE A 217 -1.28 22.38 8.68
N ASP A 218 -0.13 22.88 9.12
CA ASP A 218 0.07 23.52 10.42
C ASP A 218 -0.01 25.05 10.28
N ILE A 219 -0.75 25.71 11.18
CA ILE A 219 -0.84 27.17 11.24
C ILE A 219 0.11 27.69 12.33
N VAL A 220 1.03 28.59 11.95
CA VAL A 220 2.02 29.18 12.84
C VAL A 220 1.78 30.67 13.00
N GLN A 221 1.69 31.12 14.25
CA GLN A 221 1.56 32.54 14.59
C GLN A 221 2.90 33.25 14.43
N THR A 222 2.98 34.25 13.55
CA THR A 222 4.22 35.00 13.29
C THR A 222 4.13 36.45 13.73
N LYS A 223 5.25 36.96 14.26
CA LYS A 223 5.39 38.38 14.64
C LYS A 223 6.03 39.13 13.48
N ARG A 224 5.28 40.01 12.80
CA ARG A 224 5.80 40.82 11.68
C ARG A 224 6.39 42.13 12.23
N SER A 225 7.70 42.15 12.42
CA SER A 225 8.48 43.29 12.97
C SER A 225 8.54 44.53 12.06
N ILE A 226 8.01 44.44 10.84
CA ILE A 226 8.21 45.44 9.77
C ILE A 226 7.14 46.53 9.76
N SER A 227 6.01 46.36 10.47
CA SER A 227 4.92 47.36 10.45
C SER A 227 5.07 48.45 11.53
N ALA A 228 4.89 49.71 11.13
CA ALA A 228 4.97 50.87 12.01
C ALA A 228 3.82 50.96 13.04
N LYS A 229 2.73 50.19 12.87
CA LYS A 229 1.58 50.14 13.80
C LYS A 229 1.62 48.88 14.65
N ALA A 230 1.47 49.02 15.97
CA ALA A 230 1.56 47.89 16.92
C ALA A 230 0.48 46.81 16.70
N SER A 231 -0.69 47.17 16.16
CA SER A 231 -1.83 46.27 15.92
C SER A 231 -1.71 45.40 14.66
N SER A 232 -0.75 45.68 13.76
CA SER A 232 -0.49 44.89 12.54
C SER A 232 0.75 43.99 12.66
N ARG A 233 1.20 43.70 13.89
CA ARG A 233 2.41 42.92 14.17
C ARG A 233 2.17 41.42 14.32
N TYR A 234 0.94 40.95 14.16
CA TYR A 234 0.59 39.52 14.22
C TYR A 234 0.12 39.08 12.83
N GLY A 235 0.73 38.01 12.31
CA GLY A 235 0.35 37.34 11.08
C GLY A 235 0.26 35.85 11.32
N GLU A 236 -0.30 35.14 10.36
CA GLU A 236 -0.37 33.68 10.35
C GLU A 236 0.27 33.20 9.06
N ASP A 237 1.22 32.29 9.21
CA ASP A 237 1.86 31.59 8.12
C ASP A 237 1.54 30.10 8.28
N VAL A 238 1.63 29.34 7.20
CA VAL A 238 1.31 27.92 7.17
C VAL A 238 2.53 27.11 6.78
N ILE A 239 2.62 25.92 7.35
CA ILE A 239 3.56 24.87 6.94
C ILE A 239 2.72 23.73 6.39
N VAL A 240 2.89 23.43 5.11
CA VAL A 240 2.26 22.28 4.47
C VAL A 240 3.28 21.14 4.43
N THR A 241 2.92 19.99 4.98
CA THR A 241 3.74 18.77 4.97
C THR A 241 3.19 17.78 3.95
N ILE A 242 3.97 17.52 2.90
CA ILE A 242 3.62 16.62 1.80
C ILE A 242 4.57 15.42 1.84
N PRO A 243 4.16 14.28 2.42
CA PRO A 243 4.99 13.07 2.47
C PRO A 243 5.13 12.46 1.06
N PRO A 244 6.14 11.61 0.80
CA PRO A 244 6.25 10.89 -0.46
C PRO A 244 5.07 9.96 -0.67
N LYS A 245 4.59 9.81 -1.91
CA LYS A 245 3.58 8.82 -2.24
C LYS A 245 4.16 7.43 -2.02
N ARG A 246 3.53 6.64 -1.14
CA ARG A 246 3.87 5.23 -1.00
C ARG A 246 3.53 4.54 -2.32
N LYS A 247 4.50 3.85 -2.90
CA LYS A 247 4.29 2.88 -3.98
C LYS A 247 4.50 1.50 -3.39
N VAL A 248 3.49 0.65 -3.48
CA VAL A 248 3.61 -0.74 -3.06
C VAL A 248 4.57 -1.44 -4.03
N ASN A 249 5.75 -1.81 -3.53
CA ASN A 249 6.79 -2.44 -4.35
C ASN A 249 6.70 -3.97 -4.20
N LEU A 250 6.36 -4.67 -5.29
CA LEU A 250 6.32 -6.14 -5.33
C LEU A 250 7.71 -6.80 -5.34
N GLU A 251 8.72 -6.15 -5.90
CA GLU A 251 10.04 -6.76 -6.11
C GLU A 251 10.89 -6.78 -4.84
N ALA A 252 10.68 -5.81 -3.95
CA ALA A 252 11.45 -5.68 -2.70
C ALA A 252 11.15 -6.78 -1.65
N CYS A 253 10.11 -7.60 -1.86
CA CYS A 253 9.46 -8.36 -0.78
C CYS A 253 9.23 -9.86 -1.09
N ARG A 254 9.88 -10.43 -2.12
CA ARG A 254 9.77 -11.86 -2.44
C ARG A 254 10.67 -12.74 -1.56
N GLU A 255 10.45 -12.71 -0.25
CA GLU A 255 11.05 -13.71 0.61
C GLU A 255 10.44 -15.10 0.35
N PRO A 256 11.23 -16.18 0.45
CA PRO A 256 10.70 -17.53 0.39
C PRO A 256 9.70 -17.76 1.54
N LEU A 257 8.61 -18.46 1.24
CA LEU A 257 7.60 -18.82 2.24
C LEU A 257 8.25 -19.65 3.36
N ASP A 258 7.90 -19.34 4.61
CA ASP A 258 8.44 -20.02 5.78
C ASP A 258 8.00 -21.50 5.83
N LYS A 259 8.74 -22.30 6.60
CA LYS A 259 8.47 -23.75 6.74
C LYS A 259 7.06 -24.04 7.23
N GLN A 260 6.51 -23.20 8.11
CA GLN A 260 5.19 -23.42 8.67
C GLN A 260 4.10 -23.18 7.63
N THR A 261 4.20 -22.10 6.84
CA THR A 261 3.33 -21.84 5.69
C THR A 261 3.34 -23.01 4.70
N LEU A 262 4.53 -23.56 4.42
CA LEU A 262 4.69 -24.70 3.51
C LEU A 262 4.13 -26.02 4.06
N ALA A 263 3.95 -26.15 5.38
CA ALA A 263 3.33 -27.32 6.01
C ALA A 263 1.83 -27.46 5.69
N PHE A 264 1.19 -26.42 5.11
CA PHE A 264 -0.22 -26.48 4.74
C PHE A 264 -0.52 -27.65 3.77
N PRO A 265 -1.48 -28.54 4.10
CA PRO A 265 -1.78 -29.72 3.28
C PRO A 265 -2.23 -29.34 1.85
N SER A 266 -1.67 -30.00 0.83
CA SER A 266 -1.93 -29.65 -0.57
C SER A 266 -3.38 -29.86 -0.99
N THR A 267 -4.17 -28.83 -1.27
CA THR A 267 -5.60 -28.99 -1.62
C THR A 267 -5.85 -29.23 -3.11
N ARG A 268 -6.91 -29.97 -3.47
CA ARG A 268 -7.51 -29.97 -4.82
C ARG A 268 -8.67 -28.96 -4.90
N TYR A 269 -8.42 -27.75 -4.43
CA TYR A 269 -9.39 -26.66 -4.42
C TYR A 269 -9.25 -25.80 -5.68
N MET A 270 -10.35 -25.57 -6.39
CA MET A 270 -10.42 -24.76 -7.60
C MET A 270 -10.17 -23.30 -7.23
N GLY A 271 -9.27 -22.62 -7.94
CA GLY A 271 -8.95 -21.22 -7.66
C GLY A 271 -8.09 -21.01 -6.40
N SER A 272 -7.49 -22.06 -5.83
CA SER A 272 -6.59 -21.92 -4.68
C SER A 272 -5.43 -20.95 -4.97
N LYS A 273 -5.22 -20.00 -4.06
CA LYS A 273 -4.17 -18.97 -4.13
C LYS A 273 -2.81 -19.44 -3.63
N LYS A 274 -2.58 -20.75 -3.49
CA LYS A 274 -1.31 -21.33 -3.02
C LYS A 274 -0.08 -20.82 -3.79
N LYS A 275 -0.22 -20.57 -5.10
CA LYS A 275 0.88 -20.08 -5.93
C LYS A 275 1.10 -18.56 -5.86
N LEU A 276 0.17 -17.81 -5.27
CA LEU A 276 0.25 -16.34 -5.12
C LEU A 276 0.62 -15.92 -3.70
N LEU A 277 0.87 -16.86 -2.78
CA LEU A 277 1.11 -16.55 -1.37
C LEU A 277 2.27 -15.56 -1.17
N SER A 278 3.37 -15.75 -1.89
CA SER A 278 4.53 -14.85 -1.82
C SER A 278 4.17 -13.43 -2.25
N ASP A 279 3.40 -13.28 -3.34
CA ASP A 279 3.00 -11.96 -3.83
C ASP A 279 1.94 -11.31 -2.91
N ILE A 280 0.99 -12.09 -2.37
CA ILE A 280 0.00 -11.61 -1.39
C ILE A 280 0.71 -11.14 -0.12
N TRP A 281 1.68 -11.92 0.40
CA TRP A 281 2.43 -11.54 1.58
C TRP A 281 3.31 -10.31 1.34
N ALA A 282 4.01 -10.25 0.21
CA ALA A 282 4.86 -9.14 -0.18
C ALA A 282 4.12 -7.79 -0.16
N VAL A 283 2.85 -7.80 -0.56
CA VAL A 283 1.97 -6.63 -0.48
C VAL A 283 1.50 -6.40 0.95
N ALA A 284 1.01 -7.45 1.58
CA ALA A 284 0.41 -7.34 2.91
C ALA A 284 1.42 -6.86 3.96
N GLU A 285 2.68 -7.29 3.93
CA GLU A 285 3.66 -6.95 4.97
C GLU A 285 4.07 -5.47 5.02
N GLN A 286 3.76 -4.70 3.97
CA GLN A 286 4.06 -3.27 3.87
C GLN A 286 3.14 -2.40 4.74
N PHE A 287 2.11 -3.01 5.34
CA PHE A 287 1.13 -2.33 6.17
C PHE A 287 1.24 -2.77 7.63
N ASP A 288 0.94 -1.84 8.53
CA ASP A 288 0.82 -2.14 9.96
C ASP A 288 -0.61 -2.61 10.27
N TYR A 289 -0.73 -3.85 10.76
CA TYR A 289 -1.98 -4.47 11.20
C TYR A 289 -1.67 -5.73 12.02
N GLU A 290 -2.57 -6.05 12.95
CA GLU A 290 -2.47 -7.25 13.80
C GLU A 290 -3.49 -8.32 13.42
N ASN A 291 -4.65 -7.90 12.93
CA ASN A 291 -5.78 -8.77 12.62
C ASN A 291 -5.94 -8.94 11.12
N VAL A 292 -6.33 -10.14 10.68
CA VAL A 292 -6.67 -10.44 9.29
C VAL A 292 -8.09 -10.98 9.25
N VAL A 293 -8.90 -10.41 8.37
CA VAL A 293 -10.26 -10.86 8.10
C VAL A 293 -10.29 -11.42 6.69
N ASP A 294 -10.27 -12.75 6.55
CA ASP A 294 -10.42 -13.43 5.27
C ASP A 294 -11.91 -13.72 5.03
N LEU A 295 -12.53 -12.93 4.15
CA LEU A 295 -13.97 -13.01 3.91
C LEU A 295 -14.39 -14.27 3.14
N PHE A 296 -13.47 -14.84 2.35
CA PHE A 296 -13.71 -15.93 1.42
C PHE A 296 -12.55 -16.94 1.48
N SER A 297 -12.40 -17.57 2.64
CA SER A 297 -11.22 -18.39 2.93
C SER A 297 -11.00 -19.55 1.96
N GLY A 298 -12.07 -20.11 1.36
CA GLY A 298 -12.01 -21.12 0.31
C GLY A 298 -11.19 -22.33 0.71
N SER A 299 -9.98 -22.47 0.16
CA SER A 299 -9.05 -23.54 0.55
C SER A 299 -8.46 -23.37 1.95
N GLY A 300 -8.47 -22.16 2.51
CA GLY A 300 -7.86 -21.79 3.79
C GLY A 300 -6.37 -21.42 3.72
N VAL A 301 -5.73 -21.57 2.56
CA VAL A 301 -4.26 -21.43 2.43
C VAL A 301 -3.75 -20.00 2.72
N VAL A 302 -4.51 -18.97 2.33
CA VAL A 302 -4.13 -17.56 2.57
C VAL A 302 -4.28 -17.22 4.04
N SER A 303 -5.43 -17.54 4.64
CA SER A 303 -5.64 -17.45 6.09
C SER A 303 -4.55 -18.16 6.90
N TYR A 304 -4.17 -19.37 6.49
CA TYR A 304 -3.13 -20.15 7.17
C TYR A 304 -1.75 -19.51 7.04
N MET A 305 -1.41 -18.93 5.89
CA MET A 305 -0.18 -18.13 5.72
C MET A 305 -0.16 -16.94 6.68
N PHE A 306 -1.25 -16.17 6.77
CA PHE A 306 -1.31 -15.04 7.70
C PHE A 306 -1.14 -15.47 9.15
N LYS A 307 -1.73 -16.61 9.55
CA LYS A 307 -1.49 -17.20 10.87
C LYS A 307 -0.01 -17.55 11.06
N ALA A 308 0.63 -18.17 10.07
CA ALA A 308 2.05 -18.54 10.12
C ALA A 308 2.97 -17.31 10.23
N LYS A 309 2.55 -16.18 9.66
CA LYS A 309 3.20 -14.87 9.78
C LYS A 309 2.83 -14.10 11.07
N GLY A 310 2.30 -14.79 12.07
CA GLY A 310 2.05 -14.24 13.42
C GLY A 310 0.83 -13.34 13.54
N LYS A 311 -0.09 -13.35 12.56
CA LYS A 311 -1.32 -12.56 12.61
C LYS A 311 -2.46 -13.30 13.31
N SER A 312 -3.39 -12.55 13.90
CA SER A 312 -4.69 -13.04 14.35
C SER A 312 -5.62 -13.15 13.14
N VAL A 313 -6.27 -14.29 12.90
CA VAL A 313 -7.04 -14.52 11.66
C VAL A 313 -8.48 -14.90 11.94
N LEU A 314 -9.42 -14.16 11.33
CA LEU A 314 -10.82 -14.58 11.17
C LEU A 314 -11.02 -15.14 9.76
N ALA A 315 -11.10 -16.46 9.65
CA ALA A 315 -11.36 -17.17 8.39
C ALA A 315 -12.86 -17.42 8.23
N ASN A 316 -13.49 -16.70 7.31
CA ASN A 316 -14.90 -16.87 6.97
C ASN A 316 -15.05 -17.62 5.64
N ASP A 317 -16.04 -18.49 5.54
CA ASP A 317 -16.52 -18.98 4.25
C ASP A 317 -18.01 -19.28 4.29
N TYR A 318 -18.64 -19.23 3.12
CA TYR A 318 -20.04 -19.60 2.98
C TYR A 318 -20.25 -21.13 2.96
N MET A 319 -19.29 -21.87 2.39
CA MET A 319 -19.29 -23.33 2.29
C MET A 319 -18.91 -23.96 3.64
N ALA A 320 -19.67 -24.98 4.05
CA ALA A 320 -19.43 -25.69 5.30
C ALA A 320 -18.10 -26.44 5.29
N PHE A 321 -17.68 -27.03 4.17
CA PHE A 321 -16.42 -27.79 4.13
C PHE A 321 -15.18 -26.88 4.28
N SER A 322 -15.24 -25.68 3.72
CA SER A 322 -14.20 -24.65 3.85
C SER A 322 -14.11 -24.15 5.29
N ALA A 323 -15.25 -23.79 5.88
CA ALA A 323 -15.30 -23.39 7.29
C ALA A 323 -14.82 -24.50 8.25
N ASN A 324 -15.17 -25.77 7.98
CA ASN A 324 -14.68 -26.90 8.78
C ASN A 324 -13.16 -27.08 8.66
N SER A 325 -12.60 -26.92 7.45
CA SER A 325 -11.16 -26.98 7.22
C SER A 325 -10.43 -25.83 7.94
N ALA A 326 -11.02 -24.62 7.92
CA ALA A 326 -10.49 -23.50 8.67
C ALA A 326 -10.55 -23.72 10.19
N LYS A 327 -11.59 -24.37 10.71
CA LYS A 327 -11.64 -24.77 12.12
C LYS A 327 -10.51 -25.72 12.49
N ALA A 328 -10.20 -26.68 11.62
CA ALA A 328 -9.16 -27.68 11.86
C ALA A 328 -7.73 -27.12 11.82
N LEU A 329 -7.44 -26.17 10.91
CA LEU A 329 -6.06 -25.70 10.61
C LEU A 329 -5.77 -24.27 11.08
N ILE A 330 -6.77 -23.39 11.08
CA ILE A 330 -6.58 -21.95 11.35
C ILE A 330 -6.99 -21.62 12.78
N GLU A 331 -8.24 -21.90 13.17
CA GLU A 331 -8.73 -21.65 14.55
C GLU A 331 -8.01 -22.54 15.58
N ASN A 332 -7.73 -23.79 15.21
CA ASN A 332 -7.07 -24.76 16.07
C ASN A 332 -5.60 -24.39 16.33
N SER A 333 -5.23 -24.23 17.60
CA SER A 333 -3.86 -23.85 17.99
C SER A 333 -3.01 -25.01 18.49
N GLY A 334 -3.56 -26.23 18.63
CA GLY A 334 -2.73 -27.34 19.13
C GLY A 334 -3.41 -28.68 19.34
N VAL A 335 -4.73 -28.79 19.15
CA VAL A 335 -5.42 -30.07 19.30
C VAL A 335 -5.15 -30.92 18.06
N ILE A 336 -4.57 -32.10 18.23
CA ILE A 336 -4.41 -33.09 17.16
C ILE A 336 -5.45 -34.19 17.27
N LEU A 337 -5.66 -34.95 16.19
CA LEU A 337 -6.36 -36.24 16.25
C LEU A 337 -5.31 -37.36 16.28
N PRO A 338 -5.03 -37.99 17.44
CA PRO A 338 -4.01 -39.03 17.53
C PRO A 338 -4.25 -40.16 16.52
N LEU A 339 -3.18 -40.68 15.91
CA LEU A 339 -3.30 -41.70 14.87
C LEU A 339 -3.94 -43.00 15.38
N ASP A 340 -3.68 -43.41 16.63
CA ASP A 340 -4.32 -44.58 17.23
C ASP A 340 -5.84 -44.40 17.33
N LYS A 341 -6.30 -43.17 17.60
CA LYS A 341 -7.72 -42.83 17.64
C LYS A 341 -8.31 -42.79 16.23
N ALA A 342 -7.55 -42.29 15.25
CA ALA A 342 -7.95 -42.30 13.85
C ALA A 342 -8.04 -43.73 13.29
N CYS A 343 -7.12 -44.63 13.65
CA CYS A 343 -7.18 -46.05 13.27
C CYS A 343 -8.41 -46.73 13.89
N ARG A 344 -8.63 -46.54 15.19
CA ARG A 344 -9.86 -47.05 15.85
C ARG A 344 -11.13 -46.54 15.20
N LEU A 345 -11.16 -45.28 14.77
CA LEU A 345 -12.31 -44.71 14.05
C LEU A 345 -12.56 -45.42 12.73
N VAL A 346 -11.52 -45.85 12.02
CA VAL A 346 -11.65 -46.59 10.77
C VAL A 346 -12.04 -48.06 10.99
N GLU A 347 -11.53 -48.69 12.05
CA GLU A 347 -11.76 -50.11 12.36
C GLU A 347 -13.11 -50.37 13.05
N THR A 348 -13.73 -49.34 13.63
CA THR A 348 -14.99 -49.49 14.36
C THR A 348 -16.16 -49.60 13.39
N ASP A 349 -16.98 -50.63 13.58
CA ASP A 349 -18.26 -50.76 12.88
C ASP A 349 -19.32 -49.88 13.55
N PHE A 350 -19.70 -48.79 12.88
CA PHE A 350 -20.72 -47.88 13.37
C PHE A 350 -22.07 -48.19 12.74
N LYS A 351 -23.14 -48.07 13.52
CA LYS A 351 -24.50 -48.09 12.96
C LYS A 351 -24.69 -46.91 12.01
N THR A 352 -24.84 -47.20 10.72
CA THR A 352 -25.04 -46.21 9.66
C THR A 352 -26.52 -46.08 9.28
N ASP A 353 -26.86 -44.98 8.62
CA ASP A 353 -28.16 -44.75 7.98
C ASP A 353 -28.12 -45.08 6.48
N GLY A 354 -27.00 -45.60 5.96
CA GLY A 354 -26.82 -46.00 4.55
C GLY A 354 -26.93 -44.86 3.51
N PHE A 355 -27.05 -43.61 3.95
CA PHE A 355 -27.47 -42.52 3.05
C PHE A 355 -26.55 -42.33 1.84
N VAL A 356 -25.22 -42.40 2.01
CA VAL A 356 -24.30 -42.23 0.88
C VAL A 356 -24.35 -43.44 -0.05
N SER A 357 -24.39 -44.63 0.52
CA SER A 357 -24.47 -45.90 -0.20
C SER A 357 -25.73 -45.98 -1.07
N GLU A 358 -26.88 -45.53 -0.56
CA GLU A 358 -28.14 -45.52 -1.30
C GLU A 358 -28.24 -44.35 -2.30
N THR A 359 -27.91 -43.12 -1.87
CA THR A 359 -28.16 -41.92 -2.68
C THR A 359 -27.15 -41.74 -3.80
N PHE A 360 -25.90 -42.19 -3.59
CA PHE A 360 -24.78 -42.02 -4.51
C PHE A 360 -24.25 -43.34 -5.09
N HIS A 361 -25.05 -44.40 -5.01
CA HIS A 361 -24.80 -45.70 -5.65
C HIS A 361 -24.36 -45.53 -7.11
N GLU A 362 -23.26 -46.20 -7.49
CA GLU A 362 -22.65 -46.17 -8.83
C GLU A 362 -22.24 -44.78 -9.38
N LEU A 363 -22.32 -43.71 -8.58
CA LEU A 363 -22.00 -42.36 -9.07
C LEU A 363 -20.50 -42.05 -8.98
N TYR A 364 -19.94 -42.05 -7.77
CA TYR A 364 -18.61 -41.48 -7.52
C TYR A 364 -17.56 -42.48 -7.06
N TYR A 365 -17.97 -43.46 -6.27
CA TYR A 365 -17.13 -44.47 -5.63
C TYR A 365 -17.80 -45.83 -5.70
N SER A 366 -17.05 -46.89 -5.40
CA SER A 366 -17.59 -48.26 -5.27
C SER A 366 -18.52 -48.38 -4.05
N ASP A 367 -19.28 -49.48 -3.98
CA ASP A 367 -20.17 -49.74 -2.85
C ASP A 367 -19.42 -49.88 -1.52
N GLU A 368 -18.25 -50.54 -1.54
CA GLU A 368 -17.36 -50.63 -0.39
C GLU A 368 -16.89 -49.24 0.08
N ASP A 369 -16.50 -48.39 -0.86
CA ASP A 369 -16.04 -47.03 -0.57
C ASP A 369 -17.21 -46.15 -0.05
N ASN A 370 -18.42 -46.31 -0.58
CA ASN A 370 -19.60 -45.60 -0.10
C ASN A 370 -19.97 -46.04 1.33
N ALA A 371 -19.94 -47.35 1.61
CA ALA A 371 -20.18 -47.90 2.94
C ALA A 371 -19.12 -47.39 3.94
N PHE A 372 -17.86 -47.28 3.52
CA PHE A 372 -16.81 -46.66 4.31
C PHE A 372 -17.13 -45.20 4.64
N ILE A 373 -17.59 -44.40 3.67
CA ILE A 373 -17.95 -42.99 3.90
C ILE A 373 -19.13 -42.89 4.89
N ASP A 374 -20.13 -43.78 4.78
CA ASP A 374 -21.24 -43.84 5.74
C ASP A 374 -20.77 -44.17 7.16
N SER A 375 -19.91 -45.19 7.32
CA SER A 375 -19.33 -45.57 8.62
C SER A 375 -18.51 -44.41 9.22
N MET A 376 -17.63 -43.79 8.43
CA MET A 376 -16.85 -42.65 8.87
C MET A 376 -17.73 -41.45 9.24
N ARG A 377 -18.79 -41.18 8.49
CA ARG A 377 -19.74 -40.10 8.81
C ARG A 377 -20.43 -40.34 10.15
N ALA A 378 -20.85 -41.58 10.42
CA ALA A 378 -21.43 -41.97 11.71
C ALA A 378 -20.39 -41.86 12.84
N GLY A 379 -19.18 -42.37 12.65
CA GLY A 379 -18.09 -42.32 13.62
C GLY A 379 -17.68 -40.91 13.98
N ILE A 380 -17.51 -40.01 13.01
CA ILE A 380 -17.10 -38.61 13.24
C ILE A 380 -18.11 -37.88 14.14
N LYS A 381 -19.42 -38.21 14.07
CA LYS A 381 -20.45 -37.62 14.94
C LYS A 381 -20.22 -37.95 16.42
N THR A 382 -19.56 -39.06 16.73
CA THR A 382 -19.28 -39.50 18.11
C THR A 382 -18.13 -38.74 18.77
N ILE A 383 -17.30 -38.05 17.98
CA ILE A 383 -16.15 -37.29 18.48
C ILE A 383 -16.64 -36.03 19.22
N LYS A 384 -16.39 -35.99 20.53
CA LYS A 384 -16.81 -34.89 21.42
C LYS A 384 -15.98 -33.61 21.23
N ASN A 385 -14.66 -33.74 21.08
CA ASN A 385 -13.79 -32.57 20.90
C ASN A 385 -14.06 -31.95 19.51
N PRO A 386 -14.43 -30.66 19.43
CA PRO A 386 -14.80 -30.04 18.17
C PRO A 386 -13.63 -29.96 17.17
N TYR A 387 -12.39 -29.83 17.64
CA TYR A 387 -11.21 -29.76 16.77
C TYR A 387 -10.82 -31.13 16.22
N GLU A 388 -10.78 -32.17 17.05
CA GLU A 388 -10.59 -33.55 16.59
C GLU A 388 -11.64 -33.94 15.54
N ARG A 389 -12.91 -33.57 15.80
CA ARG A 389 -14.01 -33.81 14.88
C ARG A 389 -13.81 -33.08 13.55
N SER A 390 -13.37 -31.83 13.58
CA SER A 390 -13.07 -31.06 12.37
C SER A 390 -11.86 -31.60 11.61
N ILE A 391 -10.83 -32.08 12.30
CA ILE A 391 -9.69 -32.77 11.68
C ILE A 391 -10.15 -34.03 10.95
N ALA A 392 -10.95 -34.88 11.61
CA ALA A 392 -11.48 -36.09 11.00
C ALA A 392 -12.36 -35.75 9.77
N MET A 393 -13.25 -34.78 9.88
CA MET A 393 -14.10 -34.35 8.75
C MET A 393 -13.27 -33.77 7.60
N ALA A 394 -12.26 -32.94 7.88
CA ALA A 394 -11.37 -32.38 6.86
C ALA A 394 -10.54 -33.50 6.18
N ALA A 395 -10.10 -34.50 6.95
CA ALA A 395 -9.38 -35.65 6.43
C ALA A 395 -10.26 -36.51 5.49
N LEU A 396 -11.51 -36.77 5.88
CA LEU A 396 -12.47 -37.51 5.04
C LEU A 396 -12.79 -36.75 3.74
N ILE A 397 -13.05 -35.44 3.83
CA ILE A 397 -13.29 -34.59 2.65
C ILE A 397 -12.08 -34.59 1.71
N ARG A 398 -10.87 -34.52 2.27
CA ARG A 398 -9.62 -34.62 1.50
C ARG A 398 -9.49 -35.98 0.81
N ALA A 399 -9.81 -37.06 1.51
CA ALA A 399 -9.81 -38.42 0.94
C ALA A 399 -10.76 -38.51 -0.26
N CYS A 400 -12.00 -38.02 -0.11
CA CYS A 400 -12.99 -37.98 -1.19
C CYS A 400 -12.47 -37.21 -2.41
N LEU A 401 -11.89 -36.02 -2.21
CA LEU A 401 -11.34 -35.20 -3.30
C LEU A 401 -10.12 -35.84 -4.00
N LYS A 402 -9.28 -36.56 -3.25
CA LYS A 402 -8.07 -37.19 -3.80
C LYS A 402 -8.37 -38.50 -4.53
N LYS A 403 -9.23 -39.36 -3.98
CA LYS A 403 -9.63 -40.64 -4.57
C LYS A 403 -10.58 -40.49 -5.77
N ARG A 404 -10.91 -39.26 -6.18
CA ARG A 404 -11.66 -38.98 -7.40
C ARG A 404 -10.74 -38.63 -8.60
N PRO A 405 -11.05 -39.12 -9.81
CA PRO A 405 -10.49 -38.62 -11.07
C PRO A 405 -10.78 -37.13 -11.31
N ARG A 406 -10.24 -36.54 -12.38
CA ARG A 406 -10.36 -35.09 -12.63
C ARG A 406 -11.82 -34.65 -12.79
N GLY A 407 -12.11 -33.41 -12.39
CA GLY A 407 -13.41 -32.77 -12.60
C GLY A 407 -14.27 -32.54 -11.36
N ILE A 408 -13.77 -32.77 -10.13
CA ILE A 408 -14.44 -32.40 -8.85
C ILE A 408 -15.95 -32.70 -8.89
N PHE A 409 -16.31 -34.00 -8.90
CA PHE A 409 -17.72 -34.46 -8.90
C PHE A 409 -18.59 -34.00 -10.09
N THR A 410 -18.00 -33.42 -11.15
CA THR A 410 -18.73 -33.02 -12.37
C THR A 410 -19.10 -34.22 -13.26
N TYR A 411 -18.35 -35.31 -13.16
CA TYR A 411 -18.58 -36.55 -13.91
C TYR A 411 -18.82 -37.71 -12.95
N VAL A 412 -19.56 -38.72 -13.39
CA VAL A 412 -19.75 -40.02 -12.73
C VAL A 412 -18.74 -41.06 -13.26
N GLY A 413 -18.52 -42.15 -12.52
CA GLY A 413 -17.63 -43.26 -12.90
C GLY A 413 -16.15 -42.87 -13.04
N MET A 414 -15.29 -43.70 -13.62
CA MET A 414 -13.83 -43.45 -13.64
C MET A 414 -13.34 -42.61 -14.85
N ARG A 415 -14.14 -41.63 -15.29
CA ARG A 415 -13.78 -40.77 -16.42
C ARG A 415 -12.55 -39.92 -16.08
N TYR A 416 -11.55 -39.88 -16.97
CA TYR A 416 -10.23 -39.24 -16.75
C TYR A 416 -9.40 -39.86 -15.63
N ASP A 417 -9.58 -41.15 -15.36
CA ASP A 417 -8.62 -41.91 -14.57
C ASP A 417 -7.27 -41.94 -15.30
N ASP A 418 -6.26 -41.39 -14.64
CA ASP A 418 -4.88 -41.30 -15.12
C ASP A 418 -3.93 -42.28 -14.40
N GLY A 419 -4.48 -43.23 -13.64
CA GLY A 419 -3.72 -44.28 -12.95
C GLY A 419 -2.82 -43.79 -11.82
N ARG A 420 -2.95 -42.52 -11.39
CA ARG A 420 -2.11 -41.95 -10.32
C ARG A 420 -2.32 -42.70 -8.99
N LYS A 421 -1.28 -42.68 -8.16
CA LYS A 421 -1.26 -43.32 -6.82
C LYS A 421 -2.47 -42.97 -5.96
N ASP A 422 -2.96 -41.73 -6.03
CA ASP A 422 -4.15 -41.30 -5.30
C ASP A 422 -5.42 -42.11 -5.67
N LEU A 423 -5.54 -42.67 -6.87
CA LEU A 423 -6.73 -43.47 -7.27
C LEU A 423 -6.62 -44.93 -6.85
N GLN A 424 -5.39 -45.41 -6.64
CA GLN A 424 -5.10 -46.80 -6.25
C GLN A 424 -5.16 -47.02 -4.74
N MET A 425 -5.04 -45.96 -3.95
CA MET A 425 -5.09 -46.03 -2.49
C MET A 425 -6.50 -46.29 -1.97
N SER A 426 -6.59 -47.06 -0.90
CA SER A 426 -7.84 -47.24 -0.14
C SER A 426 -8.29 -45.93 0.52
N PHE A 427 -9.58 -45.81 0.84
CA PHE A 427 -10.09 -44.66 1.58
C PHE A 427 -9.47 -44.56 2.99
N GLN A 428 -9.25 -45.70 3.65
CA GLN A 428 -8.55 -45.79 4.92
C GLN A 428 -7.15 -45.16 4.85
N GLU A 429 -6.34 -45.55 3.86
CA GLU A 429 -5.00 -44.98 3.69
C GLU A 429 -5.05 -43.48 3.41
N HIS A 430 -5.97 -43.03 2.56
CA HIS A 430 -6.17 -41.59 2.31
C HIS A 430 -6.52 -40.84 3.58
N PHE A 431 -7.46 -41.37 4.36
CA PHE A 431 -7.93 -40.76 5.60
C PHE A 431 -6.80 -40.65 6.62
N LEU A 432 -6.08 -41.74 6.89
CA LEU A 432 -4.99 -41.74 7.89
C LEU A 432 -3.84 -40.83 7.48
N ARG A 433 -3.46 -40.81 6.19
CA ARG A 433 -2.45 -39.87 5.69
C ARG A 433 -2.93 -38.43 5.80
N ALA A 434 -4.19 -38.16 5.50
CA ALA A 434 -4.76 -36.82 5.65
C ALA A 434 -4.77 -36.35 7.10
N VAL A 435 -5.10 -37.23 8.06
CA VAL A 435 -5.00 -36.91 9.50
C VAL A 435 -3.56 -36.56 9.87
N GLN A 436 -2.57 -37.36 9.43
CA GLN A 436 -1.17 -37.07 9.70
C GLN A 436 -0.72 -35.72 9.10
N GLU A 437 -1.08 -35.45 7.84
CA GLU A 437 -0.76 -34.17 7.18
C GLU A 437 -1.40 -32.97 7.91
N ILE A 438 -2.66 -33.09 8.33
CA ILE A 438 -3.36 -32.04 9.07
C ILE A 438 -2.75 -31.84 10.46
N ASN A 439 -2.48 -32.92 11.20
CA ASN A 439 -1.82 -32.87 12.51
C ASN A 439 -0.47 -32.15 12.43
N ASN A 440 0.34 -32.46 11.42
CA ASN A 440 1.66 -31.85 11.22
C ASN A 440 1.58 -30.35 10.87
N ALA A 441 0.45 -29.90 10.33
CA ALA A 441 0.22 -28.50 9.98
C ALA A 441 -0.39 -27.69 11.13
N ILE A 442 -0.86 -28.31 12.21
CA ILE A 442 -1.43 -27.59 13.36
C ILE A 442 -0.29 -27.01 14.21
N PHE A 443 -0.42 -25.73 14.57
CA PHE A 443 0.54 -25.01 15.39
C PHE A 443 -0.13 -23.83 16.11
N ASP A 444 0.55 -23.38 17.17
CA ASP A 444 0.22 -22.17 17.90
C ASP A 444 1.15 -21.03 17.48
N ASN A 445 0.59 -19.86 17.18
CA ASN A 445 1.32 -18.63 16.88
C ASN A 445 1.23 -17.59 18.01
N GLY A 446 0.63 -17.95 19.16
CA GLY A 446 0.40 -17.08 20.30
C GLY A 446 -0.74 -16.06 20.09
N LYS A 447 -1.54 -16.19 19.02
CA LYS A 447 -2.66 -15.30 18.71
C LYS A 447 -3.98 -16.09 18.59
N GLN A 448 -5.08 -15.45 18.94
CA GLN A 448 -6.40 -16.06 18.84
C GLN A 448 -6.95 -15.94 17.42
N SER A 449 -7.03 -17.05 16.69
CA SER A 449 -7.70 -17.12 15.39
C SER A 449 -9.10 -17.74 15.51
N LEU A 450 -10.00 -17.43 14.58
CA LEU A 450 -11.40 -17.86 14.56
C LEU A 450 -11.79 -18.38 13.17
N SER A 451 -12.67 -19.38 13.13
CA SER A 451 -13.33 -19.84 11.91
C SER A 451 -14.82 -19.53 11.95
N ARG A 452 -15.39 -19.15 10.81
CA ARG A 452 -16.82 -18.82 10.70
C ARG A 452 -17.41 -19.40 9.42
N ARG A 453 -18.58 -20.03 9.55
CA ARG A 453 -19.45 -20.35 8.40
C ARG A 453 -20.51 -19.26 8.25
N GLY A 454 -20.49 -18.51 7.16
CA GLY A 454 -21.51 -17.51 6.90
C GLY A 454 -21.23 -16.64 5.68
N ASP A 455 -22.21 -15.82 5.32
CA ASP A 455 -22.09 -14.83 4.25
C ASP A 455 -21.03 -13.77 4.62
N ALA A 456 -20.10 -13.50 3.69
CA ALA A 456 -19.10 -12.45 3.79
C ALA A 456 -19.72 -11.07 4.07
N MET A 457 -20.91 -10.80 3.50
CA MET A 457 -21.62 -9.52 3.68
C MET A 457 -22.06 -9.25 5.14
N THR A 458 -21.96 -10.26 6.01
CA THR A 458 -22.37 -10.17 7.42
C THR A 458 -21.18 -10.14 8.39
N VAL A 459 -19.95 -10.22 7.90
CA VAL A 459 -18.73 -10.18 8.72
C VAL A 459 -18.42 -8.74 9.13
N ARG A 460 -18.35 -8.46 10.43
CA ARG A 460 -18.09 -7.09 10.90
C ARG A 460 -16.63 -6.68 10.69
N ALA A 461 -16.40 -5.39 10.50
CA ALA A 461 -15.05 -4.84 10.48
C ALA A 461 -14.36 -5.02 11.83
N VAL A 462 -13.06 -5.30 11.78
CA VAL A 462 -12.19 -5.46 12.94
C VAL A 462 -11.22 -4.26 12.98
N PRO A 463 -10.95 -3.65 14.15
CA PRO A 463 -9.94 -2.61 14.24
C PRO A 463 -8.53 -3.12 13.92
N ASN A 464 -7.67 -2.22 13.42
CA ASN A 464 -6.27 -2.51 13.11
C ASN A 464 -6.10 -3.81 12.29
N SER A 465 -6.89 -3.93 11.21
CA SER A 465 -6.96 -5.15 10.41
C SER A 465 -6.61 -4.94 8.95
N LEU A 466 -6.25 -6.05 8.30
CA LEU A 466 -6.28 -6.21 6.86
C LEU A 466 -7.46 -7.12 6.49
N THR A 467 -8.33 -6.67 5.60
CA THR A 467 -9.44 -7.47 5.07
C THR A 467 -9.02 -8.05 3.72
N TYR A 468 -8.87 -9.37 3.66
CA TYR A 468 -8.57 -10.11 2.44
C TYR A 468 -9.84 -10.59 1.76
N ILE A 469 -9.93 -10.37 0.45
CA ILE A 469 -11.14 -10.60 -0.34
C ILE A 469 -10.78 -11.39 -1.61
N ASP A 470 -11.29 -12.62 -1.71
CA ASP A 470 -11.13 -13.50 -2.87
C ASP A 470 -12.46 -14.18 -3.22
N PRO A 471 -13.44 -13.41 -3.75
CA PRO A 471 -14.78 -13.91 -3.97
C PRO A 471 -14.83 -14.81 -5.21
N PRO A 472 -15.87 -15.65 -5.36
CA PRO A 472 -16.14 -16.29 -6.64
C PRO A 472 -16.36 -15.21 -7.71
N TYR A 473 -15.53 -15.19 -8.75
CA TYR A 473 -15.57 -14.12 -9.75
C TYR A 473 -16.82 -14.21 -10.64
N TYR A 474 -17.39 -13.09 -11.08
CA TYR A 474 -18.35 -13.13 -12.18
C TYR A 474 -17.60 -13.07 -13.51
N SER A 475 -17.80 -14.04 -14.40
CA SER A 475 -17.18 -14.06 -15.72
C SER A 475 -18.14 -14.58 -16.78
N LEU A 476 -18.08 -14.02 -17.99
CA LEU A 476 -18.88 -14.48 -19.14
C LEU A 476 -18.38 -15.82 -19.71
N ARG A 477 -17.16 -16.24 -19.36
CA ARG A 477 -16.48 -17.38 -19.99
C ARG A 477 -16.27 -18.58 -19.06
N SER A 478 -16.57 -18.45 -17.76
CA SER A 478 -16.31 -19.48 -16.74
C SER A 478 -17.43 -19.52 -15.71
N ASP A 479 -17.85 -20.73 -15.34
CA ASP A 479 -18.80 -20.99 -14.27
C ASP A 479 -18.09 -21.09 -12.91
N ASN A 480 -18.15 -20.01 -12.12
CA ASN A 480 -17.52 -19.94 -10.81
C ASN A 480 -18.45 -20.46 -9.69
N GLU A 481 -19.18 -21.52 -10.00
CA GLU A 481 -20.26 -22.06 -9.17
C GLU A 481 -19.76 -23.17 -8.24
N TYR A 482 -19.14 -22.77 -7.13
CA TYR A 482 -18.51 -23.68 -6.17
C TYR A 482 -19.48 -24.68 -5.55
N VAL A 483 -20.71 -24.26 -5.19
CA VAL A 483 -21.71 -25.14 -4.55
C VAL A 483 -22.00 -26.36 -5.41
N ARG A 484 -22.19 -26.19 -6.73
CA ARG A 484 -22.47 -27.30 -7.64
C ARG A 484 -21.26 -28.19 -7.88
N ARG A 485 -20.04 -27.63 -7.92
CA ARG A 485 -18.80 -28.40 -8.13
C ARG A 485 -18.45 -29.20 -6.88
N TYR A 486 -18.62 -28.62 -5.70
CA TYR A 486 -18.27 -29.23 -4.42
C TYR A 486 -19.47 -29.87 -3.69
N HIS A 487 -20.63 -30.03 -4.36
CA HIS A 487 -21.88 -30.46 -3.73
C HIS A 487 -21.71 -31.74 -2.87
N PHE A 488 -20.97 -32.75 -3.33
CA PHE A 488 -20.78 -33.98 -2.57
C PHE A 488 -20.06 -33.74 -1.23
N VAL A 489 -18.94 -33.02 -1.25
CA VAL A 489 -18.16 -32.73 -0.03
C VAL A 489 -18.77 -31.63 0.84
N GLU A 490 -19.52 -30.70 0.24
CA GLU A 490 -20.37 -29.77 0.98
C GLU A 490 -21.49 -30.51 1.69
N GLY A 491 -22.10 -31.48 1.01
CA GLY A 491 -23.08 -32.41 1.60
C GLY A 491 -22.49 -33.15 2.77
N LEU A 492 -21.32 -33.75 2.59
CA LEU A 492 -20.60 -34.47 3.64
C LEU A 492 -20.33 -33.59 4.87
N ALA A 493 -19.83 -32.36 4.68
CA ALA A 493 -19.58 -31.43 5.77
C ALA A 493 -20.86 -30.99 6.51
N ARG A 494 -22.01 -31.01 5.83
CA ARG A 494 -23.32 -30.66 6.39
C ARG A 494 -24.12 -31.86 6.87
N ASP A 495 -23.62 -33.08 6.70
CA ASP A 495 -24.41 -34.30 6.88
C ASP A 495 -25.72 -34.24 6.05
N TRP A 496 -25.63 -33.64 4.86
CA TRP A 496 -26.75 -33.32 3.95
C TRP A 496 -27.92 -32.55 4.57
N LYS A 497 -27.69 -31.85 5.68
CA LYS A 497 -28.74 -31.04 6.33
C LYS A 497 -28.85 -29.64 5.71
N GLY A 498 -30.08 -29.26 5.40
CA GLY A 498 -30.40 -27.94 4.87
C GLY A 498 -29.76 -27.67 3.50
N VAL A 499 -29.62 -28.70 2.68
CA VAL A 499 -29.25 -28.62 1.26
C VAL A 499 -30.36 -29.25 0.41
N GLU A 500 -30.55 -28.75 -0.80
CA GLU A 500 -31.57 -29.23 -1.73
C GLU A 500 -30.89 -29.99 -2.87
N ILE A 501 -31.04 -31.32 -2.90
CA ILE A 501 -30.54 -32.18 -3.98
C ILE A 501 -31.45 -32.02 -5.19
N GLN A 502 -30.86 -31.71 -6.35
CA GLN A 502 -31.58 -31.66 -7.61
C GLN A 502 -31.66 -33.06 -8.21
N GLU A 503 -32.76 -33.75 -7.91
CA GLU A 503 -33.02 -35.12 -8.36
C GLU A 503 -33.02 -35.30 -9.88
N SER A 504 -33.29 -34.23 -10.63
CA SER A 504 -33.21 -34.22 -12.10
C SER A 504 -31.78 -34.32 -12.65
N THR A 505 -30.75 -34.13 -11.81
CA THR A 505 -29.35 -34.18 -12.23
C THR A 505 -28.74 -35.56 -11.95
N GLN A 506 -28.07 -36.15 -12.95
CA GLN A 506 -27.37 -37.43 -12.79
C GLN A 506 -26.32 -37.41 -11.66
N THR A 507 -25.71 -36.25 -11.43
CA THR A 507 -24.68 -36.03 -10.41
C THR A 507 -25.26 -35.55 -9.08
N LYS A 508 -26.57 -35.60 -8.85
CA LYS A 508 -27.19 -35.20 -7.56
C LYS A 508 -26.71 -33.82 -7.06
N LYS A 509 -26.57 -32.86 -7.98
CA LYS A 509 -26.05 -31.53 -7.69
C LYS A 509 -26.98 -30.79 -6.74
N PHE A 510 -26.41 -29.91 -5.93
CA PHE A 510 -27.22 -29.03 -5.11
C PHE A 510 -27.76 -27.85 -5.91
N LYS A 511 -28.92 -27.35 -5.48
CA LYS A 511 -29.32 -25.99 -5.81
C LYS A 511 -28.29 -25.01 -5.26
N SER A 512 -27.88 -24.07 -6.09
CA SER A 512 -26.83 -23.12 -5.75
C SER A 512 -27.28 -22.19 -4.64
N TYR A 513 -26.33 -21.85 -3.78
CA TYR A 513 -26.61 -20.92 -2.70
C TYR A 513 -26.74 -19.50 -3.27
N PRO A 514 -27.67 -18.68 -2.74
CA PRO A 514 -27.76 -17.27 -3.12
C PRO A 514 -26.42 -16.57 -2.88
N THR A 515 -25.95 -15.83 -3.88
CA THR A 515 -24.73 -15.03 -3.80
C THR A 515 -24.87 -13.80 -4.69
N PRO A 516 -24.48 -12.59 -4.22
CA PRO A 516 -24.54 -11.40 -5.04
C PRO A 516 -23.54 -11.45 -6.20
N PHE A 517 -22.48 -12.27 -6.09
CA PHE A 517 -21.45 -12.44 -7.12
C PHE A 517 -21.88 -13.27 -8.34
N ALA A 518 -23.15 -13.71 -8.39
CA ALA A 518 -23.68 -14.47 -9.53
C ALA A 518 -24.04 -13.59 -10.75
N SER A 519 -24.03 -12.26 -10.62
CA SER A 519 -24.35 -11.33 -11.70
C SER A 519 -23.41 -10.12 -11.69
N ARG A 520 -23.24 -9.45 -12.84
CA ARG A 520 -22.40 -8.23 -12.92
C ARG A 520 -22.85 -7.15 -11.92
N LYS A 521 -24.14 -6.82 -11.93
CA LYS A 521 -24.70 -5.78 -11.04
C LYS A 521 -24.54 -6.18 -9.57
N GLY A 522 -24.90 -7.42 -9.24
CA GLY A 522 -24.76 -7.91 -7.86
C GLY A 522 -23.31 -7.93 -7.38
N ALA A 523 -22.34 -8.27 -8.25
CA ALA A 523 -20.92 -8.23 -7.90
C ALA A 523 -20.44 -6.79 -7.62
N TYR A 524 -20.83 -5.83 -8.46
CA TYR A 524 -20.52 -4.40 -8.24
C TYR A 524 -21.07 -3.91 -6.90
N ASP A 525 -22.37 -4.14 -6.64
CA ASP A 525 -23.04 -3.73 -5.40
C ASP A 525 -22.42 -4.42 -4.17
N ALA A 526 -22.00 -5.68 -4.31
CA ALA A 526 -21.33 -6.42 -3.25
C ALA A 526 -19.96 -5.85 -2.91
N PHE A 527 -19.13 -5.55 -3.92
CA PHE A 527 -17.82 -4.94 -3.70
C PHE A 527 -17.95 -3.56 -3.04
N ASP A 528 -18.83 -2.70 -3.54
CA ASP A 528 -19.06 -1.37 -2.96
C ASP A 528 -19.45 -1.46 -1.48
N ARG A 529 -20.39 -2.37 -1.15
CA ARG A 529 -20.80 -2.59 0.24
C ARG A 529 -19.68 -3.19 1.11
N LEU A 530 -18.91 -4.16 0.60
CA LEU A 530 -17.80 -4.75 1.35
C LEU A 530 -16.71 -3.71 1.63
N PHE A 531 -16.34 -2.90 0.63
CA PHE A 531 -15.34 -1.84 0.79
C PHE A 531 -15.82 -0.77 1.77
N HIS A 532 -17.10 -0.37 1.69
CA HIS A 532 -17.69 0.56 2.65
C HIS A 532 -17.65 0.01 4.08
N GLN A 533 -18.02 -1.26 4.26
CA GLN A 533 -18.09 -1.92 5.56
C GLN A 533 -16.70 -2.07 6.19
N HIS A 534 -15.68 -2.33 5.38
CA HIS A 534 -14.29 -2.55 5.82
C HIS A 534 -13.37 -1.35 5.54
N ARG A 535 -13.92 -0.14 5.31
CA ARG A 535 -13.17 1.07 4.91
C ARG A 535 -12.05 1.49 5.86
N ASN A 536 -12.16 1.13 7.14
CA ASN A 536 -11.17 1.46 8.17
C ASN A 536 -10.03 0.41 8.27
N SER A 537 -10.05 -0.63 7.43
CA SER A 537 -9.03 -1.67 7.35
C SER A 537 -8.24 -1.54 6.04
N VAL A 538 -7.03 -2.07 5.95
CA VAL A 538 -6.38 -2.23 4.64
C VAL A 538 -7.19 -3.26 3.84
N LEU A 539 -7.60 -2.91 2.63
CA LEU A 539 -8.32 -3.81 1.73
C LEU A 539 -7.32 -4.46 0.78
N LEU A 540 -7.32 -5.78 0.72
CA LEU A 540 -6.51 -6.55 -0.21
C LEU A 540 -7.41 -7.52 -0.99
N VAL A 541 -7.58 -7.27 -2.29
CA VAL A 541 -8.43 -8.08 -3.16
C VAL A 541 -7.58 -8.84 -4.16
N SER A 542 -7.67 -10.16 -4.17
CA SER A 542 -7.14 -10.97 -5.27
C SER A 542 -8.23 -11.12 -6.32
N TYR A 543 -7.91 -10.77 -7.57
CA TYR A 543 -8.93 -10.73 -8.62
C TYR A 543 -8.38 -11.05 -10.01
N SER A 544 -9.13 -11.82 -10.79
CA SER A 544 -8.70 -12.25 -12.12
C SER A 544 -9.01 -11.22 -13.21
N SER A 545 -8.10 -11.01 -14.16
CA SER A 545 -8.24 -10.04 -15.25
C SER A 545 -9.41 -10.28 -16.20
N ASN A 546 -9.99 -11.49 -16.21
CA ASN A 546 -11.11 -11.88 -17.07
C ASN A 546 -12.47 -11.82 -16.36
N SER A 547 -12.52 -11.17 -15.21
CA SER A 547 -13.69 -11.09 -14.34
C SER A 547 -14.29 -9.69 -14.36
N LEU A 548 -15.53 -9.59 -13.89
CA LEU A 548 -16.27 -8.34 -13.74
C LEU A 548 -16.69 -8.13 -12.27
N PRO A 549 -16.50 -6.94 -11.69
CA PRO A 549 -16.11 -5.67 -12.33
C PRO A 549 -14.72 -5.66 -12.99
N THR A 550 -14.54 -4.88 -14.05
CA THR A 550 -13.24 -4.73 -14.74
C THR A 550 -12.20 -4.09 -13.80
N LEU A 551 -10.93 -4.05 -14.23
CA LEU A 551 -9.88 -3.37 -13.47
C LEU A 551 -10.26 -1.92 -13.14
N ASP A 552 -10.66 -1.15 -14.16
CA ASP A 552 -11.02 0.26 -13.98
C ASP A 552 -12.25 0.43 -13.09
N GLU A 553 -13.27 -0.43 -13.27
CA GLU A 553 -14.46 -0.42 -12.41
C GLU A 553 -14.09 -0.77 -10.96
N MET A 554 -13.19 -1.73 -10.73
CA MET A 554 -12.74 -2.10 -9.38
C MET A 554 -11.99 -0.96 -8.70
N VAL A 555 -11.10 -0.27 -9.43
CA VAL A 555 -10.41 0.92 -8.94
C VAL A 555 -11.41 2.02 -8.60
N GLU A 556 -12.39 2.27 -9.48
CA GLU A 556 -13.44 3.26 -9.26
C GLU A 556 -14.24 2.96 -7.98
N ILE A 557 -14.70 1.71 -7.79
CA ILE A 557 -15.45 1.31 -6.58
C ILE A 557 -14.58 1.48 -5.34
N MET A 558 -13.32 1.02 -5.37
CA MET A 558 -12.44 1.09 -4.21
C MET A 558 -12.08 2.53 -3.83
N SER A 559 -11.88 3.40 -4.82
CA SER A 559 -11.52 4.82 -4.63
C SER A 559 -12.63 5.63 -3.97
N LYS A 560 -13.89 5.15 -4.00
CA LYS A 560 -15.00 5.76 -3.23
C LYS A 560 -14.81 5.65 -1.72
N HIS A 561 -14.07 4.63 -1.27
CA HIS A 561 -13.93 4.30 0.16
C HIS A 561 -12.49 4.39 0.67
N LYS A 562 -11.51 4.54 -0.23
CA LYS A 562 -10.08 4.56 0.07
C LYS A 562 -9.38 5.74 -0.60
N ARG A 563 -8.47 6.36 0.15
CA ARG A 563 -7.68 7.51 -0.35
C ARG A 563 -6.62 7.06 -1.35
N ASN A 564 -5.95 5.95 -1.04
CA ASN A 564 -4.95 5.36 -1.92
C ASN A 564 -5.48 4.03 -2.44
N VAL A 565 -5.43 3.87 -3.76
CA VAL A 565 -5.75 2.62 -4.44
C VAL A 565 -4.60 2.28 -5.38
N GLU A 566 -4.05 1.10 -5.22
CA GLU A 566 -2.98 0.57 -6.04
C GLU A 566 -3.37 -0.77 -6.64
N VAL A 567 -2.91 -1.01 -7.86
CA VAL A 567 -3.19 -2.26 -8.59
C VAL A 567 -1.86 -2.88 -9.02
N LEU A 568 -1.65 -4.11 -8.59
CA LEU A 568 -0.42 -4.84 -8.80
C LEU A 568 -0.68 -6.04 -9.70
N PRO A 569 -0.21 -6.01 -10.97
CA PRO A 569 -0.37 -7.14 -11.88
C PRO A 569 0.61 -8.26 -11.53
N ILE A 570 0.08 -9.48 -11.36
CA ILE A 570 0.85 -10.71 -11.22
C ILE A 570 0.70 -11.50 -12.52
N ASN A 571 1.84 -11.76 -13.16
CA ASN A 571 1.91 -12.62 -14.34
C ASN A 571 1.65 -14.08 -13.95
N TYR A 572 0.36 -14.47 -13.93
CA TYR A 572 -0.06 -15.79 -13.51
C TYR A 572 -0.72 -16.59 -14.65
N LYS A 573 0.00 -17.53 -15.26
CA LYS A 573 -0.59 -18.41 -16.28
C LYS A 573 -1.48 -19.48 -15.62
N TYR A 574 -2.78 -19.40 -15.86
CA TYR A 574 -3.70 -20.51 -15.56
C TYR A 574 -3.47 -21.67 -16.52
N SER A 575 -3.13 -22.85 -15.99
CA SER A 575 -3.16 -24.09 -16.76
C SER A 575 -4.60 -24.65 -16.77
N PHE A 576 -5.46 -24.12 -17.65
CA PHE A 576 -6.74 -24.77 -17.95
C PHE A 576 -6.48 -25.93 -18.92
N GLY A 577 -6.44 -27.15 -18.40
CA GLY A 577 -6.41 -28.35 -19.23
C GLY A 577 -7.80 -28.64 -19.76
N ASN A 578 -8.14 -28.16 -20.96
CA ASN A 578 -9.26 -28.68 -21.74
C ASN A 578 -8.81 -28.91 -23.19
N GLN A 579 -8.82 -30.18 -23.58
CA GLN A 579 -8.73 -30.72 -24.94
C GLN A 579 -7.37 -30.57 -25.66
N HIS A 580 -6.65 -31.71 -25.77
CA HIS A 580 -5.49 -31.89 -26.66
C HIS A 580 -5.76 -31.60 -28.14
N ALA A 581 -7.02 -31.36 -28.55
CA ALA A 581 -7.38 -31.03 -29.91
C ALA A 581 -7.18 -29.54 -30.29
N ARG A 582 -6.75 -28.66 -29.38
CA ARG A 582 -6.58 -27.21 -29.64
C ARG A 582 -5.24 -26.64 -29.16
N VAL A 583 -4.16 -27.41 -29.27
CA VAL A 583 -2.80 -27.04 -28.82
C VAL A 583 -2.22 -25.78 -29.52
N GLY A 584 -2.88 -25.25 -30.56
CA GLY A 584 -2.47 -24.00 -31.24
C GLY A 584 -3.29 -22.74 -30.93
N ASN A 585 -4.39 -22.80 -30.16
CA ASN A 585 -5.38 -21.70 -30.05
C ASN A 585 -5.68 -21.21 -28.62
N ASN A 586 -4.87 -21.58 -27.62
CA ASN A 586 -5.10 -21.18 -26.23
C ASN A 586 -4.64 -19.73 -25.95
N ARG A 587 -5.45 -18.74 -26.35
CA ARG A 587 -5.39 -17.34 -25.89
C ARG A 587 -5.86 -17.20 -24.43
N ASN A 588 -5.23 -17.88 -23.47
CA ASN A 588 -5.57 -17.78 -22.04
C ASN A 588 -4.37 -17.31 -21.20
N SER A 589 -3.70 -16.23 -21.62
CA SER A 589 -2.89 -15.43 -20.70
C SER A 589 -3.82 -14.55 -19.86
N VAL A 590 -4.33 -15.12 -18.78
CA VAL A 590 -5.06 -14.37 -17.75
C VAL A 590 -4.02 -13.78 -16.80
N GLN A 591 -4.19 -12.55 -16.35
CA GLN A 591 -3.38 -11.97 -15.27
C GLN A 591 -4.19 -12.02 -13.98
N GLU A 592 -3.52 -12.17 -12.84
CA GLU A 592 -4.14 -11.90 -11.53
C GLU A 592 -3.74 -10.50 -11.10
N TYR A 593 -4.67 -9.76 -10.51
CA TYR A 593 -4.43 -8.45 -9.93
C TYR A 593 -4.57 -8.55 -8.43
N LEU A 594 -3.65 -7.90 -7.71
CA LEU A 594 -3.86 -7.54 -6.31
C LEU A 594 -4.27 -6.07 -6.27
N PHE A 595 -5.52 -5.80 -5.87
CA PHE A 595 -5.97 -4.46 -5.58
C PHE A 595 -5.74 -4.17 -4.11
N VAL A 596 -5.13 -3.03 -3.81
CA VAL A 596 -4.77 -2.61 -2.47
C VAL A 596 -5.38 -1.25 -2.22
N GLY A 597 -6.20 -1.15 -1.17
CA GLY A 597 -6.81 0.10 -0.76
C GLY A 597 -6.48 0.40 0.70
N TYR A 598 -5.86 1.55 0.98
CA TYR A 598 -5.45 1.91 2.35
C TYR A 598 -5.87 3.32 2.75
#